data_AF-A0AAU7CMD5-F1
#
_entry.id   AF-A0AAU7CMD5-F1
#
_cell.length_a   1.000
_cell.length_b   1.000
_cell.length_c   1.000
_cell.angle_alpha   90.00
_cell.angle_beta   90.00
_cell.angle_gamma   90.00
#
_symmetry.space_group_name_H-M   'P 1'
#
loop_
_entity.id
_entity.type
_entity.pdbx_description
1 polymer ?
#
loop_
_entity_poly.entity_id
_entity_poly.type
_entity_poly.pdbx_seq_one_letter_code
_entity_poly.pdbx_strand_id
1 'polypeptide(L)'
;MPFTSVKFRPGQTLSARVMNAIAEEVGRLGRLSVQAPLTLQDGAGGRAIGFAAAEQWMIKLTEAGTGGKYGWIRQQGVTGGTTIDHPGGESGTISDDPAVETNGYTGVPVTGSPVYPAWRDPMSGALLFTAGPC
;
A
#
# COMPACT_ATOMS: atom_id res chain seq x y z
N MET A 1 -8.67 -5.57 -32.55
CA MET A 1 -10.05 -6.02 -32.87
C MET A 1 -10.98 -5.42 -31.83
N PRO A 2 -12.16 -4.90 -32.20
CA PRO A 2 -13.12 -4.37 -31.22
C PRO A 2 -13.64 -5.50 -30.32
N PHE A 3 -13.68 -5.27 -29.02
CA PHE A 3 -14.25 -6.22 -28.04
C PHE A 3 -15.77 -6.19 -28.13
N THR A 4 -16.36 -7.21 -28.76
CA THR A 4 -17.80 -7.42 -28.72
C THR A 4 -18.16 -8.03 -27.37
N SER A 5 -18.90 -7.31 -26.53
CA SER A 5 -19.44 -7.84 -25.27
C SER A 5 -20.38 -9.01 -25.57
N VAL A 6 -19.92 -10.24 -25.31
CA VAL A 6 -20.73 -11.45 -25.47
C VAL A 6 -21.59 -11.61 -24.22
N LYS A 7 -22.92 -11.51 -24.38
CA LYS A 7 -23.87 -11.78 -23.29
C LYS A 7 -24.19 -13.27 -23.25
N PHE A 8 -23.86 -13.93 -22.14
CA PHE A 8 -24.20 -15.33 -21.90
C PHE A 8 -25.48 -15.46 -21.08
N ARG A 9 -26.28 -16.50 -21.36
CA ARG A 9 -27.45 -16.85 -20.54
C ARG A 9 -27.06 -17.88 -19.48
N PRO A 10 -27.65 -17.84 -18.27
CA PRO A 10 -27.47 -18.91 -17.28
C PRO A 10 -27.80 -20.28 -17.88
N GLY A 11 -26.92 -21.27 -17.69
CA GLY A 11 -27.10 -22.65 -18.17
C GLY A 11 -26.68 -22.91 -19.62
N GLN A 12 -26.19 -21.91 -20.35
CA GLN A 12 -25.70 -22.10 -21.72
C GLN A 12 -24.34 -22.83 -21.72
N THR A 13 -24.26 -23.95 -22.44
CA THR A 13 -22.99 -24.65 -22.67
C THR A 13 -22.05 -23.75 -23.47
N LEU A 14 -20.88 -23.45 -22.90
CA LEU A 14 -19.85 -22.68 -23.56
C LEU A 14 -19.18 -23.55 -24.62
N SER A 15 -19.00 -23.01 -25.83
CA SER A 15 -18.26 -23.71 -26.87
C SER A 15 -16.76 -23.71 -26.59
N ALA A 16 -16.04 -24.71 -27.08
CA ALA A 16 -14.57 -24.80 -26.94
C ALA A 16 -13.86 -23.52 -27.42
N ARG A 17 -14.37 -22.88 -28.49
CA ARG A 17 -13.85 -21.61 -29.00
C ARG A 17 -13.93 -20.48 -27.96
N VAL A 18 -15.04 -20.40 -27.23
CA VAL A 18 -15.23 -19.36 -26.19
C VAL A 18 -14.33 -19.63 -25.00
N MET A 19 -14.20 -20.88 -24.59
CA MET A 19 -13.28 -21.26 -23.50
C MET A 19 -11.83 -20.93 -23.84
N ASN A 20 -11.40 -21.17 -25.08
CA ASN A 20 -10.05 -20.81 -25.54
C ASN A 20 -9.84 -19.28 -25.57
N ALA A 21 -10.84 -18.52 -26.02
CA ALA A 21 -10.77 -17.04 -26.02
C ALA A 21 -10.69 -16.48 -24.58
N ILE A 22 -11.39 -17.08 -23.62
CA ILE A 22 -11.28 -16.70 -22.20
C ILE A 22 -9.88 -17.04 -21.67
N ALA A 23 -9.35 -18.22 -21.98
CA ALA A 23 -8.01 -18.61 -21.54
C ALA A 23 -6.91 -17.69 -22.11
N GLU A 24 -7.03 -17.31 -23.38
CA GLU A 24 -6.13 -16.37 -24.03
C GLU A 24 -6.21 -14.98 -23.40
N GLU A 25 -7.42 -14.50 -23.08
CA GLU A 25 -7.63 -13.21 -22.42
C GLU A 25 -7.11 -13.20 -20.98
N VAL A 26 -7.29 -14.29 -20.23
CA VAL A 26 -6.69 -14.48 -18.89
C VAL A 26 -5.16 -14.47 -18.97
N GLY A 27 -4.57 -15.04 -20.02
CA GLY A 27 -3.13 -14.95 -20.30
C GLY A 27 -2.67 -13.53 -20.63
N ARG A 28 -3.46 -12.80 -21.44
CA ARG A 28 -3.19 -11.42 -21.87
C ARG A 28 -3.26 -10.40 -20.74
N LEU A 29 -4.21 -10.57 -19.81
CA LEU A 29 -4.43 -9.66 -18.68
C LEU A 29 -3.28 -9.69 -17.65
N GLY A 30 -2.34 -10.63 -17.79
CA GLY A 30 -1.18 -10.75 -16.92
C GLY A 30 -1.56 -11.33 -15.56
N ARG A 31 -0.65 -12.10 -14.97
CA ARG A 31 -0.81 -12.55 -13.59
C ARG A 31 -0.41 -11.40 -12.66
N LEU A 32 -1.35 -10.91 -11.86
CA LEU A 32 -1.01 -10.12 -10.67
C LEU A 32 -0.47 -11.09 -9.62
N SER A 33 0.84 -11.26 -9.56
CA SER A 33 1.50 -11.92 -8.43
C SER A 33 1.84 -10.85 -7.39
N VAL A 34 1.11 -10.86 -6.29
CA VAL A 34 1.36 -10.02 -5.11
C VAL A 34 1.52 -10.97 -3.94
N GLN A 35 2.67 -10.92 -3.28
CA GLN A 35 2.95 -11.71 -2.10
C GLN A 35 2.07 -11.19 -0.94
N ALA A 36 1.60 -12.11 -0.09
CA ALA A 36 0.43 -12.06 0.81
C ALA A 36 0.18 -10.78 1.66
N PRO A 37 -1.05 -10.59 2.23
CA PRO A 37 -2.26 -11.42 2.10
C PRO A 37 -3.34 -10.74 1.25
N LEU A 38 -3.71 -11.39 0.15
CA LEU A 38 -4.90 -11.01 -0.63
C LEU A 38 -6.13 -11.60 0.08
N THR A 39 -7.14 -10.77 0.35
CA THR A 39 -8.45 -11.24 0.80
C THR A 39 -9.41 -11.21 -0.38
N LEU A 40 -10.16 -12.27 -0.57
CA LEU A 40 -11.22 -12.33 -1.58
C LEU A 40 -12.55 -12.46 -0.84
N GLN A 41 -13.45 -11.51 -1.06
CA GLN A 41 -14.80 -11.56 -0.51
C GLN A 41 -15.82 -11.56 -1.65
N ASP A 42 -16.62 -12.61 -1.72
CA ASP A 42 -17.75 -12.70 -2.64
C ASP A 42 -19.02 -12.24 -1.89
N GLY A 43 -19.69 -11.21 -2.40
CA GLY A 43 -20.93 -10.65 -1.84
C GLY A 43 -22.00 -10.39 -2.89
N ALA A 44 -23.20 -9.99 -2.45
CA ALA A 44 -24.33 -9.71 -3.35
C ALA A 44 -24.05 -8.60 -4.38
N GLY A 45 -23.07 -7.73 -4.13
CA GLY A 45 -22.59 -6.70 -5.04
C GLY A 45 -21.46 -7.11 -5.99
N GLY A 46 -21.03 -8.37 -5.97
CA GLY A 46 -19.93 -8.89 -6.77
C GLY A 46 -18.72 -9.33 -5.94
N ARG A 47 -17.59 -9.52 -6.62
CA ARG A 47 -16.33 -10.01 -6.05
C ARG A 47 -15.43 -8.84 -5.68
N ALA A 48 -15.04 -8.75 -4.41
CA ALA A 48 -14.09 -7.78 -3.89
C ALA A 48 -12.74 -8.46 -3.65
N ILE A 49 -11.66 -7.83 -4.14
CA ILE A 49 -10.27 -8.21 -3.88
C ILE A 49 -9.69 -7.15 -2.94
N GLY A 50 -9.29 -7.55 -1.73
CA GLY A 50 -8.66 -6.70 -0.73
C GLY A 50 -7.20 -7.08 -0.49
N PHE A 51 -6.42 -6.13 0.01
CA PHE A 51 -5.04 -6.33 0.42
C PHE A 51 -4.98 -6.12 1.93
N ALA A 52 -4.54 -7.14 2.68
CA ALA A 52 -4.27 -7.03 4.11
C ALA A 52 -2.79 -6.66 4.34
N ALA A 53 -2.34 -5.59 3.68
CA ALA A 53 -1.08 -4.95 4.06
C ALA A 53 -1.32 -4.17 5.35
N ALA A 54 -0.32 -4.12 6.25
CA ALA A 54 -0.31 -3.10 7.30
C ALA A 54 -0.50 -1.74 6.62
N GLU A 55 -1.40 -0.91 7.16
CA GLU A 55 -1.69 0.39 6.57
C GLU A 55 -0.38 1.17 6.41
N GLN A 56 0.04 1.37 5.16
CA GLN A 56 1.25 2.12 4.86
C GLN A 56 0.90 3.60 4.77
N TRP A 57 1.67 4.40 5.51
CA TRP A 57 1.59 5.84 5.52
C TRP A 57 2.83 6.45 4.87
N MET A 58 2.67 7.66 4.38
CA MET A 58 3.81 8.52 4.08
C MET A 58 4.02 9.40 5.32
N ILE A 59 5.24 9.51 5.82
CA ILE A 59 5.55 10.37 6.98
C ILE A 59 6.72 11.29 6.68
N LYS A 60 6.64 12.52 7.17
CA LYS A 60 7.74 13.48 7.18
C LYS A 60 8.37 13.46 8.57
N LEU A 61 9.67 13.27 8.67
CA LEU A 61 10.36 13.35 9.97
C LEU A 61 10.50 14.82 10.39
N THR A 62 10.20 15.12 11.65
CA THR A 62 10.17 16.50 12.17
C THR A 62 11.29 16.80 13.16
N GLU A 63 11.72 15.81 13.93
CA GLU A 63 12.76 15.94 14.96
C GLU A 63 13.51 14.62 15.13
N ALA A 64 14.78 14.71 15.51
CA ALA A 64 15.63 13.54 15.80
C ALA A 64 15.94 13.50 17.30
N GLY A 65 15.83 12.33 17.90
CA GLY A 65 16.13 12.07 19.30
C GLY A 65 17.26 11.06 19.50
N THR A 66 17.57 10.76 20.76
CA THR A 66 18.56 9.74 21.13
C THR A 66 18.03 8.33 20.81
N GLY A 67 18.89 7.45 20.29
CA GLY A 67 18.56 6.04 20.07
C GLY A 67 17.74 5.73 18.81
N GLY A 68 17.81 6.57 17.77
CA GLY A 68 17.15 6.31 16.49
C GLY A 68 15.63 6.56 16.49
N LYS A 69 15.17 7.42 17.40
CA LYS A 69 13.77 7.83 17.50
C LYS A 69 13.57 9.15 16.77
N TYR A 70 12.48 9.25 16.03
CA TYR A 70 12.15 10.43 15.25
C TYR A 70 10.71 10.87 15.49
N GLY A 71 10.48 12.17 15.61
CA GLY A 71 9.14 12.74 15.51
C GLY A 71 8.69 12.73 14.04
N TRP A 72 7.37 12.70 13.81
CA TRP A 72 6.82 12.54 12.48
C TRP A 72 5.45 13.21 12.31
N ILE A 73 5.12 13.56 11.06
CA ILE A 73 3.79 14.01 10.64
C ILE A 73 3.35 13.20 9.42
N ARG A 74 2.13 12.67 9.44
CA ARG A 74 1.53 11.97 8.30
C ARG A 74 1.44 12.92 7.10
N GLN A 75 1.85 12.43 5.95
CA GLN A 75 1.77 13.12 4.67
C GLN A 75 0.71 12.46 3.78
N GLN A 76 0.10 13.27 2.93
CA GLN A 76 -0.79 12.84 1.87
C GLN A 76 -0.21 13.27 0.51
N GLY A 77 -0.22 12.38 -0.46
CA GLY A 77 0.08 12.74 -1.84
C GLY A 77 -1.04 13.58 -2.45
N VAL A 78 -0.69 14.62 -3.19
CA VAL A 78 -1.62 15.46 -3.95
C VAL A 78 -1.28 15.47 -5.44
N THR A 79 -2.20 15.98 -6.25
CA THR A 79 -2.00 16.11 -7.70
C THR A 79 -0.74 16.93 -8.00
N GLY A 80 0.10 16.43 -8.91
CA GLY A 80 1.39 17.06 -9.24
C GLY A 80 2.60 16.41 -8.57
N GLY A 81 2.41 15.33 -7.80
CA GLY A 81 3.52 14.54 -7.25
C GLY A 81 4.17 15.15 -6.00
N THR A 82 3.51 16.14 -5.38
CA THR A 82 3.94 16.72 -4.10
C THR A 82 3.21 16.04 -2.94
N THR A 83 3.72 16.27 -1.73
CA THR A 83 3.09 15.84 -0.49
C THR A 83 2.73 17.05 0.36
N ILE A 84 1.64 16.93 1.11
CA ILE A 84 1.20 17.90 2.12
C ILE A 84 0.96 17.16 3.42
N ASP A 85 0.92 17.90 4.54
CA ASP A 85 0.49 17.36 5.82
C ASP A 85 -0.95 16.82 5.69
N HIS A 86 -1.17 15.61 6.16
CA HIS A 86 -2.48 14.96 6.09
C HIS A 86 -3.49 15.78 6.93
N PRO A 87 -4.69 16.10 6.41
CA PRO A 87 -5.65 16.95 7.10
C PRO A 87 -6.21 16.34 8.38
N GLY A 88 -6.05 15.04 8.58
CA GLY A 88 -6.35 14.34 9.85
C GLY A 88 -5.40 14.70 11.00
N GLY A 89 -4.27 15.35 10.71
CA GLY A 89 -3.34 15.86 11.72
C GLY A 89 -2.56 14.80 12.48
N GLU A 90 -2.47 13.57 11.98
CA GLU A 90 -1.75 12.49 12.66
C GLU A 90 -0.25 12.80 12.72
N SER A 91 0.29 12.79 13.94
CA SER A 91 1.68 13.10 14.22
C SER A 91 2.15 12.39 15.48
N GLY A 92 3.45 12.25 15.64
CA GLY A 92 4.06 11.74 16.87
C GLY A 92 5.37 12.46 17.18
N THR A 93 5.75 12.41 18.46
CA THR A 93 6.98 13.00 19.00
C THR A 93 7.98 11.91 19.36
N ILE A 94 9.23 12.28 19.62
CA ILE A 94 10.25 11.32 20.07
C ILE A 94 9.93 10.64 21.42
N SER A 95 9.05 11.22 22.24
CA SER A 95 8.70 10.72 23.57
C SER A 95 7.42 9.88 23.59
N ASP A 96 6.41 10.30 22.84
CA ASP A 96 5.05 9.76 22.99
C ASP A 96 4.77 8.68 21.94
N ASP A 97 5.22 8.93 20.70
CA ASP A 97 4.95 8.05 19.57
C ASP A 97 6.06 8.15 18.49
N PRO A 98 7.26 7.65 18.80
CA PRO A 98 8.41 7.79 17.92
C PRO A 98 8.33 6.89 16.70
N ALA A 99 8.76 7.42 15.56
CA ALA A 99 9.13 6.64 14.39
C ALA A 99 10.54 6.06 14.55
N VAL A 100 10.75 4.82 14.12
CA VAL A 100 12.02 4.08 14.23
C VAL A 100 12.40 3.50 12.87
N GLU A 101 13.66 3.65 12.49
CA GLU A 101 14.16 3.10 11.23
C GLU A 101 14.36 1.58 11.35
N THR A 102 13.83 0.83 10.40
CA THR A 102 13.73 -0.64 10.46
C THR A 102 15.05 -1.38 10.44
N ASN A 103 16.09 -0.80 9.84
CA ASN A 103 17.42 -1.37 9.73
C ASN A 103 18.34 -0.93 10.89
N GLY A 104 17.80 -0.21 11.88
CA GLY A 104 18.56 0.32 13.01
C GLY A 104 19.44 1.52 12.66
N TYR A 105 19.23 2.13 11.49
CA TYR A 105 19.97 3.32 11.10
C TYR A 105 19.49 4.55 11.89
N THR A 106 20.37 5.11 12.72
CA THR A 106 20.03 6.21 13.64
C THR A 106 20.48 7.59 13.13
N GLY A 107 21.06 7.65 11.92
CA GLY A 107 21.58 8.86 11.30
C GLY A 107 20.65 9.50 10.27
N VAL A 108 19.36 9.16 10.24
CA VAL A 108 18.42 9.69 9.23
C VAL A 108 18.32 11.22 9.37
N PRO A 109 18.65 12.00 8.33
CA PRO A 109 18.49 13.45 8.39
C PRO A 109 17.02 13.85 8.47
N VAL A 110 16.69 14.75 9.39
CA VAL A 110 15.36 15.39 9.46
C VAL A 110 15.30 16.69 8.64
N THR A 111 16.45 17.20 8.21
CA THR A 111 16.57 18.39 7.38
C THR A 111 16.14 18.10 5.94
N GLY A 112 15.43 19.04 5.31
CA GLY A 112 14.94 18.89 3.93
C GLY A 112 13.56 18.23 3.82
N SER A 113 12.91 17.93 4.96
CA SER A 113 11.59 17.31 5.01
C SER A 113 11.46 16.02 4.18
N PRO A 114 12.40 15.06 4.31
CA PRO A 114 12.28 13.82 3.58
C PRO A 114 11.04 13.04 4.03
N VAL A 115 10.31 12.50 3.06
CA VAL A 115 9.10 11.72 3.28
C VAL A 115 9.40 10.26 3.05
N TYR A 116 9.05 9.42 4.03
CA TYR A 116 9.34 7.99 4.02
C TYR A 116 8.03 7.18 4.07
N PRO A 117 8.00 6.00 3.43
CA PRO A 117 6.97 5.02 3.70
C PRO A 117 7.15 4.48 5.12
N ALA A 118 6.05 4.37 5.86
CA ALA A 118 6.01 3.89 7.23
C ALA A 118 4.81 2.99 7.48
N TRP A 119 4.89 2.13 8.49
CA TRP A 119 3.79 1.25 8.91
C TRP A 119 3.88 0.99 10.41
N ARG A 120 2.75 0.63 11.01
CA ARG A 120 2.72 0.18 12.41
C ARG A 120 3.12 -1.27 12.51
N ASP A 121 4.07 -1.58 13.38
CA ASP A 121 4.33 -2.95 13.78
C ASP A 121 3.12 -3.50 14.55
N PRO A 122 2.45 -4.57 14.08
CA PRO A 122 1.28 -5.13 14.76
C PRO A 122 1.59 -5.70 16.16
N MET A 123 2.84 -6.01 16.47
CA MET A 123 3.22 -6.54 17.79
C MET A 123 3.51 -5.45 18.81
N SER A 124 4.36 -4.48 18.46
CA SER A 124 4.79 -3.42 19.39
C SER A 124 3.96 -2.13 19.29
N GLY A 125 3.21 -1.93 18.20
CA GLY A 125 2.55 -0.66 17.89
C GLY A 125 3.51 0.45 17.47
N ALA A 126 4.83 0.20 17.43
CA ALA A 126 5.82 1.19 17.03
C ALA A 126 5.63 1.59 15.55
N LEU A 127 5.88 2.86 15.24
CA LEU A 127 5.91 3.31 13.86
C LEU A 127 7.27 3.01 13.26
N LEU A 128 7.28 2.17 12.22
CA LEU A 128 8.48 1.75 11.53
C LEU A 128 8.56 2.44 10.18
N PHE A 129 9.76 2.85 9.76
CA PHE A 129 10.00 3.42 8.43
C PHE A 129 11.34 2.95 7.85
N THR A 130 11.52 3.12 6.54
CA THR A 130 12.76 2.73 5.84
C THR A 130 13.33 3.91 5.06
N ALA A 131 14.60 4.25 5.32
CA ALA A 131 15.27 5.42 4.75
C ALA A 131 16.20 5.14 3.55
N GLY A 132 16.48 3.87 3.23
CA GLY A 132 17.41 3.46 2.17
C GLY A 132 16.89 2.29 1.31
N PRO A 133 17.53 2.02 0.15
CA PRO A 133 17.20 0.86 -0.66
C PRO A 133 17.58 -0.43 0.06
N CYS A 134 16.70 -1.43 -0.04
CA CYS A 134 16.91 -2.80 0.42
C CYS A 134 18.13 -3.45 -0.23
#